data_AF-A0A1G2D2B4-F1
#
_entry.id   AF-A0A1G2D2B4-F1
#
_cell.length_a   1.000
_cell.length_b   1.000
_cell.length_c   1.000
_cell.angle_alpha   90.00
_cell.angle_beta   90.00
_cell.angle_gamma   90.00
#
_symmetry.space_group_name_H-M   'P 1'
#
loop_
_entity.id
_entity.type
_entity.pdbx_description
1 polymer ?
#
loop_
_entity_poly.entity_id
_entity_poly.type
_entity_poly.pdbx_seq_one_letter_code
_entity_poly.pdbx_strand_id
1 'polypeptide(L)'
;MVVYLKTTKKILLAAGVFVATPATAFAVTAPTNLKTFAELAVKILQNIAGLLFVSLSIGLLFGVVLYLFSTPSEKRRSEIREMLLWGVIGIIVVVGIWGILALLRASVGLEGVGIPQISPPS
;
A
#
# COMPACT_ATOMS: atom_id res chain seq x y z
N MET A 1 3.49 -31.67 -13.22
CA MET A 1 2.66 -30.83 -14.13
C MET A 1 1.55 -30.04 -13.43
N VAL A 2 0.94 -30.52 -12.33
CA VAL A 2 -0.20 -29.85 -11.65
C VAL A 2 0.17 -28.57 -10.88
N VAL A 3 1.41 -28.46 -10.39
CA VAL A 3 1.88 -27.32 -9.58
C VAL A 3 1.92 -26.01 -10.39
N TYR A 4 2.38 -26.05 -11.63
CA TYR A 4 2.43 -24.89 -12.52
C TYR A 4 1.03 -24.34 -12.82
N LEU A 5 0.04 -25.20 -13.03
CA LEU A 5 -1.34 -24.80 -13.31
C LEU A 5 -1.97 -24.00 -12.16
N LYS A 6 -1.59 -24.31 -10.92
CA LYS A 6 -2.08 -23.62 -9.71
C LYS A 6 -1.47 -22.22 -9.57
N THR A 7 -0.20 -22.06 -9.92
CA THR A 7 0.51 -20.77 -9.89
C THR A 7 0.03 -19.84 -11.00
N THR A 8 -0.18 -20.35 -12.22
CA THR A 8 -0.68 -19.53 -13.34
C THR A 8 -2.11 -19.06 -13.11
N LYS A 9 -2.98 -19.87 -12.49
CA LYS A 9 -4.34 -19.41 -12.09
C LYS A 9 -4.30 -18.27 -11.07
N LYS A 10 -3.37 -18.29 -10.12
CA LYS A 10 -3.21 -17.20 -9.13
C LYS A 10 -2.70 -15.91 -9.76
N ILE A 11 -1.78 -16.01 -10.74
CA ILE A 11 -1.28 -14.86 -11.49
C ILE A 11 -2.37 -14.30 -12.42
N LEU A 12 -3.15 -15.16 -13.07
CA LEU A 12 -4.31 -14.76 -13.88
C LEU A 12 -5.41 -14.11 -13.05
N LEU A 13 -5.65 -14.58 -11.83
CA LEU A 13 -6.56 -13.93 -10.87
C LEU A 13 -6.03 -12.56 -10.44
N ALA A 14 -4.73 -12.43 -10.15
CA ALA A 14 -4.10 -11.15 -9.81
C ALA A 14 -4.15 -10.14 -10.98
N ALA A 15 -3.96 -10.61 -12.21
CA ALA A 15 -4.11 -9.81 -13.42
C ALA A 15 -5.57 -9.39 -13.67
N GLY A 16 -6.53 -10.29 -13.42
CA GLY A 16 -7.96 -9.99 -13.50
C GLY A 16 -8.40 -8.95 -12.47
N VAL A 17 -7.83 -8.98 -11.26
CA VAL A 17 -8.05 -7.94 -10.23
C VAL A 17 -7.46 -6.60 -10.66
N PHE A 18 -6.30 -6.57 -11.34
CA PHE A 18 -5.68 -5.33 -11.83
C PHE A 18 -6.41 -4.69 -13.03
N VAL A 19 -7.20 -5.47 -13.78
CA VAL A 19 -8.08 -4.96 -14.86
C VAL A 19 -9.47 -4.61 -14.35
N ALA A 20 -9.90 -5.18 -13.21
CA ALA A 20 -11.16 -4.86 -12.55
C ALA A 20 -11.06 -3.70 -11.54
N THR A 21 -9.86 -3.29 -11.14
CA THR A 21 -9.66 -2.11 -10.27
C THR A 21 -10.23 -0.81 -10.85
N PRO A 22 -10.14 -0.50 -12.17
CA PRO A 22 -10.81 0.67 -12.73
C PRO A 22 -12.34 0.56 -12.62
N ALA A 23 -12.92 -0.63 -12.78
CA ALA A 23 -14.37 -0.81 -12.69
C ALA A 23 -14.92 -0.54 -11.28
N THR A 24 -14.12 -0.79 -10.23
CA THR A 24 -14.48 -0.41 -8.85
C THR A 24 -14.33 1.09 -8.57
N ALA A 25 -13.52 1.81 -9.33
CA ALA A 25 -13.40 3.26 -9.20
C ALA A 25 -14.67 3.99 -9.66
N PHE A 26 -15.40 3.43 -10.62
CA PHE A 26 -16.67 3.98 -11.13
C PHE A 26 -17.90 3.60 -10.30
N ALA A 27 -17.77 2.71 -9.31
CA ALA A 27 -18.88 2.28 -8.45
C ALA A 27 -18.94 3.04 -7.10
N VAL A 28 -18.14 4.10 -6.93
CA VAL A 28 -18.18 4.95 -5.73
C VAL A 28 -19.56 5.61 -5.63
N THR A 29 -20.33 5.19 -4.63
CA THR A 29 -21.63 5.76 -4.30
C THR A 29 -21.45 7.21 -3.87
N ALA A 30 -22.22 8.13 -4.46
CA ALA A 30 -22.11 9.55 -4.14
C ALA A 30 -22.37 9.79 -2.63
N PRO A 31 -21.51 10.52 -1.93
CA PRO A 31 -21.67 10.77 -0.50
C PRO A 31 -22.88 11.65 -0.25
N THR A 32 -23.83 11.15 0.54
CA THR A 32 -25.06 11.85 0.93
C THR A 32 -24.88 12.78 2.13
N ASN A 33 -23.76 12.68 2.85
CA ASN A 33 -23.48 13.40 4.09
C ASN A 33 -21.99 13.74 4.21
N LEU A 34 -21.64 14.73 5.05
CA LEU A 34 -20.25 15.08 5.34
C LEU A 34 -19.45 13.91 5.92
N LYS A 35 -20.11 13.06 6.72
CA LYS A 35 -19.49 11.86 7.30
C LYS A 35 -19.13 10.83 6.23
N THR A 36 -20.01 10.57 5.26
CA THR A 36 -19.73 9.64 4.17
C THR A 36 -18.68 10.19 3.20
N PHE A 37 -18.61 11.51 3.01
CA PHE A 37 -17.52 12.14 2.28
C PHE A 37 -16.17 11.97 3.00
N ALA A 38 -16.12 12.22 4.31
CA ALA A 38 -14.91 12.03 5.11
C ALA A 38 -14.45 10.56 5.11
N GLU A 39 -15.39 9.61 5.21
CA GLU A 39 -15.09 8.18 5.10
C GLU A 39 -14.50 7.80 3.75
N LEU A 40 -15.04 8.34 2.64
CA LEU A 40 -14.51 8.11 1.30
C LEU A 40 -13.10 8.68 1.16
N ALA A 41 -12.87 9.91 1.62
CA ALA A 41 -11.55 10.53 1.61
C ALA A 41 -10.53 9.70 2.40
N VAL A 42 -10.88 9.28 3.61
CA VAL A 42 -10.04 8.41 4.47
C VAL A 42 -9.74 7.08 3.79
N LYS A 43 -10.72 6.45 3.13
CA LYS A 43 -10.52 5.20 2.38
C LYS A 43 -9.58 5.37 1.19
N ILE A 44 -9.73 6.44 0.43
CA ILE A 44 -8.85 6.75 -0.71
C ILE A 44 -7.41 6.97 -0.23
N LEU A 45 -7.23 7.80 0.80
CA LEU A 45 -5.90 8.05 1.37
C LEU A 45 -5.28 6.77 1.94
N GLN A 46 -6.07 5.92 2.59
CA GLN A 46 -5.58 4.63 3.09
C GLN A 46 -5.14 3.70 1.96
N ASN A 47 -5.90 3.63 0.87
CA ASN A 47 -5.54 2.82 -0.30
C ASN A 47 -4.28 3.34 -0.98
N ILE A 48 -4.15 4.65 -1.17
CA ILE A 48 -2.96 5.27 -1.75
C ILE A 48 -1.74 5.02 -0.87
N ALA A 49 -1.87 5.21 0.45
CA ALA A 49 -0.79 4.93 1.41
C ALA A 49 -0.36 3.46 1.36
N GLY A 50 -1.32 2.53 1.30
CA GLY A 50 -1.04 1.10 1.16
C GLY A 50 -0.33 0.75 -0.15
N LEU A 51 -0.75 1.35 -1.27
CA LEU A 51 -0.12 1.15 -2.57
C LEU A 51 1.31 1.70 -2.59
N LEU A 52 1.52 2.91 -2.05
CA LEU A 52 2.84 3.51 -1.89
C LEU A 52 3.75 2.63 -1.03
N PHE A 53 3.25 2.13 0.11
CA PHE A 53 4.01 1.24 0.98
C PHE A 53 4.55 0.02 0.25
N VAL A 54 3.71 -0.65 -0.54
CA VAL A 54 4.10 -1.85 -1.30
C VAL A 54 5.15 -1.50 -2.33
N SER A 55 4.93 -0.43 -3.12
CA SER A 55 5.89 0.04 -4.13
C SER A 55 7.26 0.37 -3.53
N LEU A 56 7.27 1.14 -2.44
CA LEU A 56 8.49 1.54 -1.74
C LEU A 56 9.20 0.35 -1.10
N SER A 57 8.46 -0.59 -0.51
CA SER A 57 9.02 -1.80 0.08
C SER A 57 9.74 -2.65 -0.98
N ILE A 58 9.13 -2.79 -2.16
CA ILE A 58 9.76 -3.48 -3.30
C ILE A 58 11.01 -2.74 -3.75
N GLY A 59 10.95 -1.41 -3.88
CA GLY A 59 12.10 -0.57 -4.26
C GLY A 59 13.26 -0.66 -3.26
N LEU A 60 12.95 -0.69 -1.96
CA LEU A 60 13.93 -0.82 -0.88
C LEU A 60 14.60 -2.20 -0.92
N LEU A 61 13.82 -3.28 -1.05
CA LEU A 61 14.36 -4.65 -1.16
C LEU A 61 15.24 -4.79 -2.40
N PHE A 62 14.81 -4.26 -3.54
CA PHE A 62 15.62 -4.24 -4.76
C PHE A 62 16.91 -3.44 -4.57
N GLY A 63 16.85 -2.29 -3.90
CA GLY A 63 18.03 -1.48 -3.57
C GLY A 63 19.03 -2.21 -2.68
N VAL A 64 18.56 -2.96 -1.68
CA VAL A 64 19.42 -3.76 -0.79
C VAL A 64 20.10 -4.89 -1.56
N VAL A 65 19.33 -5.62 -2.38
CA VAL A 65 19.87 -6.67 -3.24
C VAL A 65 20.94 -6.09 -4.18
N LEU A 66 20.65 -4.97 -4.83
CA LEU A 66 21.59 -4.30 -5.71
C LEU A 66 22.85 -3.84 -4.95
N TYR A 67 22.71 -3.34 -3.72
CA TYR A 67 23.84 -2.96 -2.87
C TYR A 67 24.78 -4.14 -2.58
N LEU A 68 24.23 -5.31 -2.29
CA LEU A 68 24.99 -6.52 -1.99
C LEU A 68 25.72 -7.09 -3.22
N PHE A 69 25.10 -7.05 -4.40
CA PHE A 69 25.70 -7.54 -5.65
C PHE A 69 26.62 -6.52 -6.34
N SER A 70 26.70 -5.28 -5.83
CA SER A 70 27.54 -4.24 -6.41
C SER A 70 29.02 -4.43 -6.06
N THR A 71 29.82 -4.65 -7.11
CA THR A 71 31.30 -4.61 -7.10
C THR A 71 31.80 -3.28 -6.51
N PRO A 72 33.00 -3.20 -5.89
CA PRO A 72 33.46 -2.02 -5.15
C PRO A 72 33.85 -0.82 -6.04
N SER A 73 33.05 -0.47 -7.05
CA SER A 73 33.13 0.85 -7.66
C SER A 73 32.40 1.85 -6.75
N GLU A 74 33.16 2.82 -6.25
CA GLU A 74 32.71 3.81 -5.27
C GLU A 74 31.48 4.59 -5.77
N LYS A 75 31.44 4.89 -7.07
CA LYS A 75 30.34 5.56 -7.76
C LYS A 75 29.02 4.77 -7.76
N ARG A 76 29.04 3.45 -7.93
CA ARG A 76 27.80 2.64 -7.87
C ARG A 76 27.28 2.51 -6.44
N ARG A 77 28.17 2.47 -5.46
CA ARG A 77 27.77 2.41 -4.05
C ARG A 77 27.11 3.71 -3.58
N SER A 78 27.56 4.88 -4.06
CA SER A 78 26.92 6.15 -3.72
C SER A 78 25.51 6.26 -4.31
N GLU A 79 25.34 5.90 -5.58
CA GLU A 79 24.02 5.93 -6.25
C GLU A 79 23.00 5.02 -5.57
N ILE A 80 23.40 3.80 -5.19
CA ILE A 80 22.51 2.86 -4.50
C ILE A 80 22.15 3.34 -3.08
N ARG A 81 23.11 3.95 -2.37
CA ARG A 81 22.85 4.54 -1.05
C ARG A 81 21.83 5.67 -1.14
N GLU A 82 21.92 6.52 -2.15
CA GLU A 82 20.94 7.57 -2.38
C GLU A 82 19.55 7.00 -2.66
N MET A 83 19.46 5.97 -3.52
CA MET A 83 18.20 5.26 -3.78
C MET A 83 17.59 4.65 -2.51
N LEU A 84 18.42 4.04 -1.64
CA LEU A 84 17.98 3.49 -0.36
C LEU A 84 17.50 4.57 0.61
N LEU A 85 18.18 5.72 0.66
CA LEU A 85 17.75 6.85 1.49
C LEU A 85 16.36 7.36 1.07
N TRP A 86 16.11 7.52 -0.22
CA TRP A 86 14.78 7.87 -0.73
C TRP A 86 13.72 6.83 -0.38
N GLY A 87 14.08 5.53 -0.41
CA GLY A 87 13.20 4.45 0.05
C GLY A 87 12.82 4.59 1.54
N VAL A 88 13.80 4.83 2.41
CA VAL A 88 13.57 5.00 3.86
C VAL A 88 12.71 6.23 4.15
N ILE A 89 13.03 7.37 3.52
CA ILE A 89 12.24 8.61 3.66
C ILE A 89 10.79 8.35 3.28
N GLY A 90 10.57 7.64 2.17
CA GLY A 90 9.23 7.32 1.72
C GLY A 90 8.44 6.44 2.70
N ILE A 91 9.09 5.49 3.40
CA ILE A 91 8.42 4.68 4.44
C ILE A 91 7.99 5.58 5.61
N ILE A 92 8.82 6.53 6.03
CA ILE A 92 8.48 7.48 7.09
C ILE A 92 7.24 8.29 6.71
N VAL A 93 7.13 8.73 5.45
CA VAL A 93 5.95 9.46 4.94
C VAL A 93 4.69 8.60 5.02
N VAL A 94 4.75 7.34 4.60
CA VAL A 94 3.60 6.41 4.68
C VAL A 94 3.14 6.21 6.13
N VAL A 95 4.08 6.02 7.05
CA VAL A 95 3.78 5.89 8.49
C VAL A 95 3.13 7.18 9.02
N GLY A 96 3.62 8.35 8.59
CA GLY A 96 3.02 9.64 8.90
C GLY A 96 1.57 9.77 8.43
N ILE A 97 1.27 9.29 7.21
CA ILE A 97 -0.10 9.26 6.67
C ILE A 97 -0.99 8.38 7.55
N TRP A 98 -0.56 7.19 7.95
CA TRP A 98 -1.36 6.36 8.88
C TRP A 98 -1.58 7.01 10.24
N GLY A 99 -0.59 7.74 10.78
CA GLY A 99 -0.75 8.52 12.00
C GLY A 99 -1.84 9.59 11.87
N ILE A 100 -1.81 10.38 10.80
CA ILE A 100 -2.83 11.40 10.52
C ILE A 100 -4.20 10.75 10.30
N LEU A 101 -4.26 9.64 9.56
CA LEU A 101 -5.51 8.92 9.34
C LEU A 101 -6.09 8.33 10.62
N ALA A 102 -5.26 7.92 11.58
CA ALA A 102 -5.74 7.44 12.88
C ALA A 102 -6.37 8.58 13.68
N LEU A 103 -5.74 9.75 13.71
CA LEU A 103 -6.28 10.94 14.37
C LEU A 103 -7.58 11.42 13.71
N LEU A 104 -7.63 11.44 12.37
CA LEU A 104 -8.81 11.87 11.64
C LEU A 104 -10.02 10.93 11.87
N ARG A 105 -9.78 9.62 12.01
CA ARG A 105 -10.84 8.65 12.34
C ARG A 105 -11.37 8.84 13.75
N ALA A 106 -10.48 9.10 14.72
CA ALA A 106 -10.86 9.38 16.11
C ALA A 106 -11.73 10.65 16.21
N SER A 107 -11.39 11.71 15.46
CA SER A 107 -12.13 12.97 15.48
C SER A 107 -13.52 12.89 14.81
N VAL A 108 -13.73 11.97 13.87
CA VAL A 108 -15.01 11.82 13.12
C VAL A 108 -15.87 10.67 13.66
N GLY A 109 -15.42 9.97 14.71
CA GLY A 109 -16.16 8.86 15.33
C GLY A 109 -16.30 7.64 14.42
N LEU A 110 -15.29 7.38 13.59
CA LEU A 110 -15.26 6.25 12.65
C LEU A 110 -14.56 5.04 13.29
N GLU A 111 -15.19 4.48 14.33
CA GLU A 111 -14.69 3.29 15.00
C GLU A 111 -15.02 2.03 14.17
N GLY A 112 -14.04 1.15 13.93
CA GLY A 112 -14.24 -0.17 13.31
C GLY A 112 -13.75 -0.36 11.87
N VAL A 113 -13.28 0.68 11.18
CA VAL A 113 -12.67 0.54 9.83
C VAL A 113 -11.15 0.73 9.94
N GLY A 114 -10.44 -0.32 10.36
CA GLY A 114 -8.97 -0.26 10.41
C GLY A 114 -8.27 -1.44 11.10
N ILE A 115 -8.97 -2.14 11.99
CA ILE A 115 -8.49 -3.37 12.64
C ILE A 115 -9.54 -4.46 12.38
N PRO A 116 -9.18 -5.63 11.85
CA PRO A 116 -10.10 -6.76 11.76
C PRO A 116 -10.73 -7.01 13.13
N GLN A 117 -12.02 -6.68 13.26
CA GLN A 117 -12.76 -6.91 14.49
C GLN A 117 -13.27 -8.35 14.44
N ILE A 118 -12.67 -9.25 15.22
CA ILE A 118 -13.35 -10.48 15.60
C ILE A 118 -14.50 -10.04 16.51
N SER A 119 -15.72 -10.16 16.00
CA SER A 119 -16.90 -10.04 16.86
C SER A 119 -16.96 -11.30 17.71
N PRO A 120 -17.02 -11.22 19.05
CA PRO A 120 -17.34 -12.38 19.86
C PRO A 120 -18.70 -12.93 19.41
N PRO A 121 -18.83 -14.26 19.24
CA PRO A 121 -20.13 -14.86 18.97
C PRO A 121 -21.04 -14.60 20.17
N SER A 122 -22.22 -14.03 19.91
CA SER A 122 -23.34 -14.00 20.84
C SER A 122 -23.84 -15.42 21.12
#